data_AF-A0A8J6N3T6-F1
#
_entry.id   AF-A0A8J6N3T6-F1
#
_cell.length_a   1.000
_cell.length_b   1.000
_cell.length_c   1.000
_cell.angle_alpha   90.00
_cell.angle_beta   90.00
_cell.angle_gamma   90.00
#
_symmetry.space_group_name_H-M   'P 1'
#
loop_
_entity.id
_entity.type
_entity.pdbx_description
1 polymer ?
#
loop_
_entity_poly.entity_id
_entity_poly.type
_entity_poly.pdbx_seq_one_letter_code
_entity_poly.pdbx_strand_id
1 'polypeptide(L)'
;MLIDWFTVIAQIINFLVLVYLLKRFLYGPIIKAMDRRQEKIALRLEGARKKKEEAEQETELFLKKNREFDARHEEMLSQIKKEAEARRVELIKEARSRVDADMARWYGAIEKEKETFLQDIRRHAVRHTCAIVSRAIKDLSNADLENRITSIFIERLQNVDNNEREALAQAIQHSMEGIKVNSAFEIPGESAKEIVQLLQKLTTDPVAVRFEILPELICGIELKLHGRKISWNIADYLESFEESMRATIEAKGIKKQPE
;
A
#
# COMPACT_ATOMS: atom_id res chain seq x y z
N MET A 1 63.49 45.17 127.28
CA MET A 1 63.41 43.89 126.55
C MET A 1 62.72 42.88 127.43
N LEU A 2 61.55 42.42 127.01
CA LEU A 2 61.10 41.04 127.17
C LEU A 2 60.22 40.85 125.94
N ILE A 3 60.82 40.43 124.83
CA ILE A 3 60.03 39.88 123.74
C ILE A 3 59.41 38.64 124.34
N ASP A 4 58.11 38.74 124.65
CA ASP A 4 57.35 37.65 125.23
C ASP A 4 57.26 36.58 124.15
N TRP A 5 58.23 35.67 124.11
CA TRP A 5 58.46 34.70 123.04
C TRP A 5 57.20 33.86 122.78
N PHE A 6 56.36 33.72 123.80
CA PHE A 6 55.02 33.15 123.73
C PHE A 6 54.06 33.96 122.83
N THR A 7 54.03 35.29 122.94
CA THR A 7 53.21 36.15 122.08
C THR A 7 53.68 36.17 120.62
N VAL A 8 54.99 36.10 120.38
CA VAL A 8 55.55 36.00 119.02
C VAL A 8 55.20 34.65 118.39
N ILE A 9 55.33 33.55 119.13
CA ILE A 9 54.90 32.22 118.68
C ILE A 9 53.38 32.20 118.41
N ALA A 10 52.57 32.79 119.29
CA ALA A 10 51.13 32.89 119.11
C ALA A 10 50.74 33.74 117.88
N GLN A 11 51.45 34.84 117.59
CA GLN A 11 51.26 35.63 116.37
C GLN A 11 51.70 34.88 115.11
N ILE A 12 52.80 34.13 115.15
CA ILE A 12 53.24 33.29 114.03
C ILE A 12 52.18 32.21 113.75
N ILE A 13 51.63 31.57 114.78
CA ILE A 13 50.55 30.60 114.64
C ILE A 13 49.31 31.28 114.06
N ASN A 14 48.90 32.45 114.55
CA ASN A 14 47.75 33.18 114.01
C ASN A 14 47.95 33.58 112.53
N PHE A 15 49.15 34.04 112.18
CA PHE A 15 49.51 34.35 110.79
C PHE A 15 49.52 33.09 109.90
N LEU A 16 50.05 31.97 110.38
CA LEU A 16 50.00 30.70 109.66
C LEU A 16 48.57 30.19 109.45
N VAL A 17 47.71 30.33 110.47
CA VAL A 17 46.28 30.00 110.38
C VAL A 17 45.60 30.91 109.36
N LEU A 18 45.90 32.21 109.35
CA LEU A 18 45.37 33.17 108.38
C LEU A 18 45.82 32.84 106.95
N VAL A 19 47.10 32.57 106.74
CA VAL A 19 47.67 32.18 105.43
C VAL A 19 47.07 30.86 104.95
N TYR A 20 46.88 29.89 105.85
CA TYR A 20 46.21 28.63 105.53
C TYR A 20 44.75 28.85 105.11
N LEU A 21 44.01 29.69 105.85
CA LEU A 21 42.64 30.09 105.50
C LEU A 21 42.59 30.80 104.15
N LEU A 22 43.47 31.77 103.89
CA LEU A 22 43.56 32.49 102.61
C LEU A 22 43.89 31.57 101.44
N LYS A 23 44.84 30.64 101.62
CA LYS A 23 45.20 29.63 100.63
C LYS A 23 44.02 28.72 100.30
N ARG A 24 43.27 28.29 101.33
CA ARG A 24 42.15 27.35 101.20
C ARG A 24 40.88 28.01 100.67
N PHE A 25 40.51 29.19 101.18
CA PHE A 25 39.24 29.86 100.88
C PHE A 25 39.30 30.85 99.70
N LEU A 26 40.44 31.50 99.44
CA LEU A 26 40.50 32.59 98.45
C LEU A 26 41.33 32.21 97.21
N TYR A 27 42.58 31.81 97.40
CA TYR A 27 43.49 31.53 96.28
C TYR A 27 43.06 30.30 95.46
N GLY A 28 42.71 29.20 96.12
CA GLY A 28 42.26 27.98 95.45
C GLY A 28 41.01 28.18 94.58
N PRO A 29 39.91 28.76 95.10
CA PRO A 29 38.71 29.03 94.30
C PRO A 29 38.92 30.04 93.17
N ILE A 30 39.72 31.10 93.39
CA ILE A 30 40.00 32.12 92.35
C ILE A 30 40.80 31.53 91.20
N ILE A 31 41.88 30.79 91.47
CA ILE A 31 42.68 30.16 90.41
C ILE A 31 41.84 29.15 89.63
N LYS A 32 41.05 28.31 90.32
CA LYS A 32 40.11 27.38 89.66
C LYS A 32 39.07 28.09 88.79
N ALA A 33 38.59 29.26 89.20
CA ALA A 33 37.65 30.05 88.39
C ALA A 33 38.32 30.65 87.14
N MET A 34 39.58 31.06 87.26
CA MET A 34 40.38 31.56 86.15
C MET A 34 40.73 30.45 85.14
N ASP A 35 41.16 29.27 85.63
CA ASP A 35 41.43 28.08 84.81
C ASP A 35 40.17 27.64 84.05
N ARG A 36 39.02 27.54 84.73
CA ARG A 36 37.73 27.22 84.09
C ARG A 36 37.33 28.22 83.03
N ARG A 37 37.69 29.51 83.20
CA ARG A 37 37.40 30.55 82.21
C ARG A 37 38.34 30.42 81.00
N GLN A 38 39.63 30.18 81.22
CA GLN A 38 40.60 29.92 80.15
C GLN A 38 40.20 28.68 79.36
N GLU A 39 39.83 27.58 80.03
CA GLU A 39 39.38 26.34 79.41
C GLU A 39 38.10 26.54 78.59
N LYS A 40 37.10 27.28 79.11
CA LYS A 40 35.89 27.64 78.34
C LYS A 40 36.20 28.48 77.10
N ILE A 41 37.15 29.41 77.18
CA ILE A 41 37.53 30.24 76.04
C ILE A 41 38.27 29.39 75.00
N ALA A 42 39.21 28.53 75.44
CA ALA A 42 39.92 27.60 74.59
C ALA A 42 38.95 26.66 73.85
N LEU A 43 38.01 26.03 74.58
CA LEU A 43 36.96 25.17 74.02
C LEU A 43 36.08 25.91 73.01
N ARG A 44 35.68 27.15 73.30
CA ARG A 44 34.88 27.97 72.36
C ARG A 44 35.66 28.32 71.10
N LEU A 45 36.93 28.68 71.23
CA LEU A 45 37.79 29.02 70.09
C LEU A 45 38.07 27.79 69.23
N GLU A 46 38.34 26.64 69.85
CA GLU A 46 38.53 25.37 69.15
C GLU A 46 37.24 24.94 68.44
N GLY A 47 36.08 25.05 69.11
CA GLY A 47 34.78 24.77 68.50
C GLY A 47 34.46 25.71 67.32
N ALA A 48 34.78 27.00 67.44
CA ALA A 48 34.62 27.96 66.34
C ALA A 48 35.55 27.63 65.16
N ARG A 49 36.80 27.24 65.44
CA ARG A 49 37.77 26.83 64.42
C ARG A 49 37.30 25.55 63.71
N LYS A 50 36.87 24.52 64.44
CA LYS A 50 36.32 23.29 63.86
C LYS A 50 35.12 23.56 62.97
N LYS A 51 34.16 24.37 63.44
CA LYS A 51 33.00 24.75 62.61
C LYS A 51 33.38 25.51 61.34
N LYS A 52 34.39 26.39 61.41
CA LYS A 52 34.89 27.10 60.24
C LYS A 52 35.54 26.14 59.23
N GLU A 53 36.36 25.22 59.72
CA GLU A 53 37.03 24.20 58.90
C GLU A 53 36.03 23.23 58.26
N GLU A 54 35.01 22.79 59.00
CA GLU A 54 33.88 21.99 58.48
C GLU A 54 33.09 22.74 57.40
N ALA A 55 32.80 24.03 57.62
CA ALA A 55 32.09 24.85 56.63
C ALA A 55 32.91 25.10 55.35
N GLU A 56 34.23 25.30 55.48
CA GLU A 56 35.14 25.42 54.34
C GLU A 56 35.19 24.10 53.54
N GLN A 57 35.32 22.96 54.21
CA GLN A 57 35.29 21.64 53.57
C GLN A 57 33.95 21.35 52.87
N GLU A 58 32.82 21.69 53.51
CA GLU A 58 31.49 21.53 52.92
C GLU A 58 31.33 22.41 51.68
N THR A 59 31.83 23.65 51.73
CA THR A 59 31.81 24.58 50.58
C THR A 59 32.64 24.03 49.42
N GLU A 60 33.84 23.52 49.66
CA GLU A 60 34.67 22.90 48.63
C GLU A 60 34.01 21.67 48.01
N LEU A 61 33.42 20.80 48.85
CA LEU A 61 32.66 19.63 48.39
C LEU A 61 31.45 20.03 47.54
N PHE A 62 30.71 21.06 47.94
CA PHE A 62 29.57 21.57 47.20
C PHE A 62 30.00 22.14 45.84
N LEU A 63 31.05 22.97 45.80
CA LEU A 63 31.61 23.50 44.55
C LEU A 63 32.13 22.41 43.62
N LYS A 64 32.73 21.35 44.17
CA LYS A 64 33.15 20.18 43.39
C LYS A 64 31.95 19.45 42.79
N LYS A 65 30.93 19.16 43.61
CA LYS A 65 29.69 18.51 43.15
C LYS A 65 28.96 19.34 42.10
N ASN A 66 28.92 20.66 42.24
CA ASN A 66 28.27 21.53 41.26
C ASN A 66 29.01 21.50 39.92
N ARG A 67 30.35 21.57 39.93
CA ARG A 67 31.14 21.44 38.69
C ARG A 67 30.97 20.08 38.02
N GLU A 68 30.93 19.00 38.79
CA GLU A 68 30.65 17.66 38.26
C GLU A 68 29.23 17.54 37.70
N PHE A 69 28.25 18.18 38.36
CA PHE A 69 26.87 18.23 37.89
C PHE A 69 26.76 18.99 36.57
N ASP A 70 27.36 20.19 36.49
CA ASP A 70 27.35 21.02 35.28
C ASP A 70 28.01 20.29 34.10
N ALA A 71 29.16 19.64 34.33
CA ALA A 71 29.85 18.85 33.32
C ALA A 71 29.01 17.67 32.81
N ARG A 72 28.38 16.91 33.72
CA ARG A 72 27.47 15.80 33.35
C ARG A 72 26.24 16.30 32.61
N HIS A 73 25.71 17.45 33.02
CA HIS A 73 24.55 18.06 32.37
C HIS A 73 24.87 18.46 30.93
N GLU A 74 26.02 19.09 30.72
CA GLU A 74 26.48 19.48 29.38
C GLU A 74 26.78 18.27 28.50
N GLU A 75 27.39 17.22 29.05
CA GLU A 75 27.59 15.95 28.35
C GLU A 75 26.25 15.31 27.95
N MET A 76 25.29 15.24 28.87
CA MET A 76 23.96 14.70 28.61
C MET A 76 23.23 15.49 27.53
N LEU A 77 23.26 16.83 27.58
CA LEU A 77 22.67 17.67 26.55
C LEU A 77 23.34 17.47 25.19
N SER A 78 24.66 17.29 25.16
CA SER A 78 25.40 16.99 23.93
C SER A 78 25.00 15.64 23.34
N GLN A 79 24.85 14.61 24.18
CA GLN A 79 24.39 13.29 23.76
C GLN A 79 22.96 13.34 23.21
N ILE A 80 22.03 13.99 23.92
CA ILE A 80 20.64 14.16 23.47
C ILE A 80 20.59 14.88 22.12
N LYS A 81 21.39 15.95 21.92
CA LYS A 81 21.47 16.65 20.64
C LYS A 81 21.98 15.75 19.50
N LYS A 82 23.01 14.95 19.77
CA LYS A 82 23.55 13.99 18.78
C LYS A 82 22.54 12.92 18.42
N GLU A 83 21.86 12.34 19.40
CA GLU A 83 20.81 11.34 19.19
C GLU A 83 19.62 11.93 18.44
N ALA A 84 19.18 13.14 18.80
CA ALA A 84 18.11 13.84 18.11
C ALA A 84 18.46 14.11 16.64
N GLU A 85 19.69 14.55 16.35
CA GLU A 85 20.13 14.78 14.97
C GLU A 85 20.27 13.48 14.18
N ALA A 86 20.82 12.42 14.79
CA ALA A 86 20.87 11.09 14.17
C ALA A 86 19.47 10.57 13.84
N ARG A 87 18.52 10.71 14.77
CA ARG A 87 17.13 10.30 14.57
C ARG A 87 16.44 11.15 13.51
N ARG A 88 16.73 12.45 13.46
CA ARG A 88 16.22 13.34 12.41
C ARG A 88 16.70 12.90 11.03
N VAL A 89 18.00 12.61 10.87
CA VAL A 89 18.58 12.13 9.61
C VAL A 89 17.94 10.80 9.20
N GLU A 90 17.76 9.88 10.15
CA GLU A 90 17.09 8.60 9.91
C GLU A 90 15.64 8.79 9.43
N LEU A 91 14.85 9.63 10.10
CA LEU A 91 13.47 9.93 9.73
C LEU A 91 13.37 10.58 8.35
N ILE A 92 14.29 11.50 8.02
CA ILE A 92 14.34 12.12 6.68
C ILE A 92 14.68 11.07 5.62
N LYS A 93 15.61 10.16 5.91
CA LYS A 93 15.97 9.06 5.00
C LYS A 93 14.79 8.11 4.79
N GLU A 94 14.09 7.74 5.86
CA GLU A 94 12.90 6.90 5.79
C GLU A 94 11.78 7.58 4.99
N ALA A 95 11.52 8.86 5.25
CA ALA A 95 10.53 9.64 4.51
C ALA A 95 10.85 9.71 3.02
N ARG A 96 12.12 9.95 2.64
CA ARG A 96 12.55 9.91 1.23
C ARG A 96 12.34 8.54 0.61
N SER A 97 12.74 7.47 1.30
CA SER A 97 12.53 6.10 0.81
C SER A 97 11.06 5.75 0.62
N ARG A 98 10.17 6.25 1.49
CA ARG A 98 8.71 6.07 1.35
C ARG A 98 8.19 6.83 0.13
N VAL A 99 8.60 8.09 -0.06
CA VAL A 99 8.24 8.88 -1.24
C VAL A 99 8.73 8.22 -2.53
N ASP A 100 9.96 7.73 -2.58
CA ASP A 100 10.50 7.04 -3.75
C ASP A 100 9.71 5.76 -4.07
N ALA A 101 9.35 4.99 -3.04
CA ALA A 101 8.51 3.80 -3.19
C ALA A 101 7.09 4.15 -3.66
N ASP A 102 6.49 5.22 -3.14
CA ASP A 102 5.18 5.70 -3.57
C ASP A 102 5.20 6.20 -5.02
N MET A 103 6.24 6.93 -5.41
CA MET A 103 6.45 7.37 -6.79
C MET A 103 6.60 6.18 -7.74
N ALA A 104 7.42 5.18 -7.38
CA ALA A 104 7.56 3.98 -8.19
C ALA A 104 6.24 3.22 -8.36
N ARG A 105 5.46 3.09 -7.29
CA ARG A 105 4.10 2.51 -7.34
C ARG A 105 3.17 3.32 -8.22
N TRP A 106 3.21 4.64 -8.11
CA TRP A 106 2.36 5.54 -8.89
C TRP A 106 2.70 5.47 -10.39
N TYR A 107 3.97 5.47 -10.76
CA TYR A 107 4.40 5.27 -12.16
C TYR A 107 3.96 3.91 -12.70
N GLY A 108 4.10 2.83 -11.92
CA GLY A 108 3.62 1.50 -12.31
C GLY A 108 2.09 1.47 -12.49
N ALA A 109 1.34 2.13 -11.61
CA ALA A 109 -0.11 2.24 -11.72
C ALA A 109 -0.54 3.01 -12.98
N ILE A 110 0.10 4.15 -13.28
CA ILE A 110 -0.17 4.95 -14.48
C ILE A 110 0.10 4.14 -15.75
N GLU A 111 1.21 3.41 -15.82
CA GLU A 111 1.54 2.63 -17.01
C GLU A 111 0.51 1.52 -17.26
N LYS A 112 0.08 0.84 -16.18
CA LYS A 112 -0.98 -0.17 -16.24
C LYS A 112 -2.34 0.42 -16.64
N GLU A 113 -2.69 1.59 -16.10
CA GLU A 113 -3.92 2.30 -16.46
C GLU A 113 -3.90 2.73 -17.92
N LYS A 114 -2.77 3.27 -18.42
CA LYS A 114 -2.57 3.60 -19.84
C LYS A 114 -2.73 2.37 -20.73
N GLU A 115 -2.16 1.23 -20.35
CA GLU A 115 -2.30 0.00 -21.11
C GLU A 115 -3.76 -0.46 -21.16
N THR A 116 -4.43 -0.48 -20.01
CA THR A 116 -5.85 -0.86 -19.91
C THR A 116 -6.72 0.06 -20.76
N PHE A 117 -6.51 1.38 -20.66
CA PHE A 117 -7.21 2.37 -21.46
C PHE A 117 -7.02 2.18 -22.97
N LEU A 118 -5.79 1.89 -23.40
CA LEU A 118 -5.50 1.60 -24.81
C LEU A 118 -6.17 0.30 -25.28
N GLN A 119 -6.27 -0.72 -24.42
CA GLN A 119 -6.99 -1.95 -24.75
C GLN A 119 -8.50 -1.69 -24.90
N ASP A 120 -9.08 -0.90 -24.00
CA ASP A 120 -10.49 -0.51 -24.07
C ASP A 120 -10.81 0.28 -25.34
N ILE A 121 -9.96 1.26 -25.70
CA ILE A 121 -10.09 2.01 -26.95
C ILE A 121 -10.08 1.05 -28.16
N ARG A 122 -9.14 0.10 -28.22
CA ARG A 122 -9.07 -0.85 -29.34
C ARG A 122 -10.35 -1.69 -29.43
N ARG A 123 -10.86 -2.18 -28.30
CA ARG A 123 -12.10 -2.96 -28.25
C ARG A 123 -13.30 -2.14 -28.69
N HIS A 124 -13.37 -0.87 -28.30
CA HIS A 124 -14.43 0.04 -28.73
C HIS A 124 -14.33 0.36 -30.22
N ALA A 125 -13.13 0.60 -30.74
CA ALA A 125 -12.90 0.89 -32.14
C ALA A 125 -13.33 -0.27 -33.05
N VAL A 126 -13.01 -1.53 -32.69
CA VAL A 126 -13.44 -2.72 -33.45
C VAL A 126 -14.97 -2.78 -33.51
N ARG A 127 -15.65 -2.71 -32.36
CA ARG A 127 -17.11 -2.75 -32.30
C ARG A 127 -17.77 -1.64 -33.11
N HIS A 128 -17.28 -0.40 -32.99
CA HIS A 128 -17.81 0.72 -33.77
C HIS A 128 -17.57 0.57 -35.27
N THR A 129 -16.39 0.08 -35.67
CA THR A 129 -16.07 -0.15 -37.08
C THR A 129 -16.96 -1.23 -37.68
N CYS A 130 -17.12 -2.37 -36.99
CA CYS A 130 -18.04 -3.43 -37.41
C CYS A 130 -19.46 -2.88 -37.54
N ALA A 131 -19.96 -2.12 -36.57
CA ALA A 131 -21.30 -1.52 -36.64
C ALA A 131 -21.48 -0.55 -37.81
N ILE A 132 -20.47 0.28 -38.13
CA ILE A 132 -20.50 1.19 -39.28
C ILE A 132 -20.51 0.40 -40.59
N VAL A 133 -19.66 -0.64 -40.71
CA VAL A 133 -19.60 -1.49 -41.90
C VAL A 133 -20.91 -2.26 -42.09
N SER A 134 -21.45 -2.87 -41.03
CA SER A 134 -22.77 -3.51 -41.03
C SER A 134 -23.85 -2.57 -41.57
N ARG A 135 -23.87 -1.33 -41.08
CA ARG A 135 -24.84 -0.32 -41.51
C ARG A 135 -24.63 0.11 -42.96
N ALA A 136 -23.40 0.40 -43.37
CA ALA A 136 -23.09 0.81 -44.74
C ALA A 136 -23.46 -0.28 -45.75
N ILE A 137 -23.18 -1.54 -45.44
CA ILE A 137 -23.56 -2.68 -46.29
C ILE A 137 -25.08 -2.83 -46.33
N LYS A 138 -25.76 -2.68 -45.19
CA LYS A 138 -27.23 -2.69 -45.14
C LYS A 138 -27.83 -1.57 -46.01
N ASP A 139 -27.27 -0.37 -45.96
CA ASP A 139 -27.73 0.77 -46.77
C ASP A 139 -27.43 0.58 -48.27
N LEU A 140 -26.38 -0.18 -48.62
CA LEU A 140 -26.02 -0.55 -50.00
C LEU A 140 -26.68 -1.84 -50.51
N SER A 141 -27.48 -2.51 -49.67
CA SER A 141 -28.20 -3.73 -50.01
C SER A 141 -29.27 -3.43 -51.05
N ASN A 142 -28.97 -3.65 -52.32
CA ASN A 142 -29.89 -3.49 -53.43
C ASN A 142 -30.17 -4.84 -54.12
N ALA A 143 -31.16 -4.86 -55.01
CA ALA A 143 -31.57 -6.09 -55.71
C ALA A 143 -30.41 -6.77 -56.47
N ASP A 144 -29.47 -6.02 -57.03
CA ASP A 144 -28.31 -6.59 -57.73
C ASP A 144 -27.36 -7.34 -56.79
N LEU A 145 -27.10 -6.76 -55.60
CA LEU A 145 -26.30 -7.41 -54.56
C LEU A 145 -27.04 -8.65 -54.03
N GLU A 146 -28.32 -8.53 -53.69
CA GLU A 146 -29.16 -9.64 -53.21
C GLU A 146 -29.18 -10.83 -54.20
N ASN A 147 -29.28 -10.56 -55.50
CA ASN A 147 -29.20 -11.57 -56.54
C ASN A 147 -27.82 -12.25 -56.55
N ARG A 148 -26.73 -11.47 -56.48
CA ARG A 148 -25.37 -12.02 -56.47
C ARG A 148 -25.11 -12.88 -55.22
N ILE A 149 -25.61 -12.45 -54.07
CA ILE A 149 -25.55 -13.18 -52.81
C ILE A 149 -26.28 -14.53 -52.93
N THR A 150 -27.46 -14.52 -53.54
CA THR A 150 -28.23 -15.72 -53.81
C THR A 150 -27.47 -16.69 -54.70
N SER A 151 -26.83 -16.22 -55.78
CA SER A 151 -26.01 -17.06 -56.65
C SER A 151 -24.83 -17.70 -55.92
N ILE A 152 -24.12 -16.93 -55.08
CA ILE A 152 -22.97 -17.43 -54.30
C ILE A 152 -23.43 -18.48 -53.28
N PHE A 153 -24.58 -18.27 -52.65
CA PHE A 153 -25.16 -19.25 -51.72
C PHE A 153 -25.52 -20.56 -52.44
N ILE A 154 -26.13 -20.48 -53.63
CA ILE A 154 -26.46 -21.64 -54.46
C ILE A 154 -25.19 -22.41 -54.86
N GLU A 155 -24.16 -21.71 -55.32
CA GLU A 155 -22.85 -22.30 -55.66
C GLU A 155 -22.23 -23.01 -54.44
N ARG A 156 -22.27 -22.37 -53.27
CA ARG A 156 -21.78 -22.96 -52.03
C ARG A 156 -22.56 -24.21 -51.64
N LEU A 157 -23.88 -24.22 -51.83
CA LEU A 157 -24.74 -25.37 -51.55
C LEU A 157 -24.48 -26.54 -52.53
N GLN A 158 -24.06 -26.24 -53.77
CA GLN A 158 -23.68 -27.26 -54.76
C GLN A 158 -22.31 -27.89 -54.44
N ASN A 159 -21.37 -27.08 -53.95
CA ASN A 159 -19.98 -27.46 -53.70
C ASN A 159 -19.70 -27.90 -52.25
N VAL A 160 -20.73 -28.26 -51.48
CA VAL A 160 -20.59 -28.82 -50.13
C VAL A 160 -19.83 -30.15 -50.17
N ASP A 161 -18.82 -30.30 -49.32
CA ASP A 161 -18.00 -31.51 -49.24
C ASP A 161 -18.83 -32.77 -48.89
N ASN A 162 -18.38 -33.96 -49.30
CA ASN A 162 -19.12 -35.22 -49.08
C ASN A 162 -19.47 -35.47 -47.60
N ASN A 163 -18.56 -35.14 -46.68
CA ASN A 163 -18.80 -35.27 -45.24
C ASN A 163 -19.90 -34.31 -44.74
N GLU A 164 -19.94 -33.08 -45.25
CA GLU A 164 -20.97 -32.12 -44.89
C GLU A 164 -22.32 -32.49 -45.53
N ARG A 165 -22.31 -32.99 -46.77
CA ARG A 165 -23.50 -33.48 -47.49
C ARG A 165 -24.17 -34.64 -46.78
N GLU A 166 -23.43 -35.70 -46.43
CA GLU A 166 -23.98 -36.86 -45.71
C GLU A 166 -24.64 -36.45 -44.40
N ALA A 167 -24.01 -35.49 -43.74
CA ALA A 167 -24.35 -35.13 -42.41
C ALA A 167 -25.48 -34.05 -42.38
N LEU A 168 -25.64 -33.29 -43.47
CA LEU A 168 -26.87 -32.58 -43.84
C LEU A 168 -28.04 -33.54 -44.11
N ALA A 169 -27.82 -34.60 -44.90
CA ALA A 169 -28.84 -35.58 -45.22
C ALA A 169 -29.38 -36.26 -43.96
N GLN A 170 -28.49 -36.64 -43.03
CA GLN A 170 -28.86 -37.18 -41.72
C GLN A 170 -29.67 -36.17 -40.89
N ALA A 171 -29.24 -34.90 -40.83
CA ALA A 171 -29.94 -33.87 -40.08
C ALA A 171 -31.36 -33.59 -40.63
N ILE A 172 -31.58 -33.83 -41.92
CA ILE A 172 -32.89 -33.68 -42.55
C ILE A 172 -33.78 -34.90 -42.27
N GLN A 173 -33.26 -36.13 -42.31
CA GLN A 173 -34.01 -37.34 -41.98
C GLN A 173 -34.56 -37.36 -40.55
N HIS A 174 -33.84 -36.75 -39.61
CA HIS A 174 -34.28 -36.64 -38.21
C HIS A 174 -35.17 -35.41 -37.92
N SER A 175 -35.49 -34.61 -38.94
CA SER A 175 -36.30 -33.39 -38.79
C SER A 175 -37.79 -33.63 -39.05
N MET A 176 -38.64 -33.37 -38.04
CA MET A 176 -40.10 -33.32 -38.24
C MET A 176 -40.61 -31.96 -38.72
N GLU A 177 -39.81 -30.89 -38.63
CA GLU A 177 -40.24 -29.50 -38.92
C GLU A 177 -39.91 -29.04 -40.35
N GLY A 178 -39.29 -29.88 -41.17
CA GLY A 178 -38.82 -29.52 -42.51
C GLY A 178 -37.53 -28.70 -42.49
N ILE A 179 -37.20 -28.07 -43.62
CA ILE A 179 -36.00 -27.27 -43.82
C ILE A 179 -36.35 -25.79 -43.73
N LYS A 180 -35.64 -25.02 -42.90
CA LYS A 180 -35.80 -23.57 -42.79
C LYS A 180 -34.64 -22.86 -43.50
N VAL A 181 -34.98 -22.03 -44.48
CA VAL A 181 -34.07 -21.14 -45.19
C VAL A 181 -34.39 -19.71 -44.79
N ASN A 182 -33.49 -19.10 -44.04
CA ASN A 182 -33.59 -17.73 -43.60
C ASN A 182 -32.89 -16.82 -44.61
N SER A 183 -33.49 -15.70 -44.97
CA SER A 183 -32.88 -14.72 -45.88
C SER A 183 -33.07 -13.31 -45.37
N ALA A 184 -32.09 -12.42 -45.60
CA ALA A 184 -32.24 -11.01 -45.26
C ALA A 184 -33.27 -10.28 -46.14
N PHE A 185 -33.61 -10.86 -47.29
CA PHE A 185 -34.47 -10.30 -48.33
C PHE A 185 -35.38 -11.38 -48.94
N GLU A 186 -36.39 -10.97 -49.71
CA GLU A 186 -37.24 -11.91 -50.43
C GLU A 186 -36.48 -12.54 -51.61
N ILE A 187 -36.31 -13.86 -51.59
CA ILE A 187 -35.57 -14.58 -52.64
C ILE A 187 -36.44 -14.66 -53.91
N PRO A 188 -35.91 -14.26 -55.09
CA PRO A 188 -36.64 -14.37 -56.35
C PRO A 188 -37.14 -15.79 -56.61
N GLY A 189 -38.35 -15.91 -57.18
CA GLY A 189 -39.03 -17.20 -57.35
C GLY A 189 -38.27 -18.24 -58.16
N GLU A 190 -37.40 -17.84 -59.10
CA GLU A 190 -36.53 -18.77 -59.84
C GLU A 190 -35.41 -19.32 -58.95
N SER A 191 -34.71 -18.46 -58.23
CA SER A 191 -33.64 -18.87 -57.30
C SER A 191 -34.18 -19.66 -56.10
N ALA A 192 -35.37 -19.33 -55.60
CA ALA A 192 -36.04 -20.09 -54.56
C ALA A 192 -36.34 -21.53 -55.02
N LYS A 193 -36.82 -21.70 -56.27
CA LYS A 193 -37.02 -23.03 -56.87
C LYS A 193 -35.71 -23.80 -57.01
N GLU A 194 -34.64 -23.14 -57.42
CA GLU A 194 -33.31 -23.75 -57.53
C GLU A 194 -32.79 -24.24 -56.18
N ILE A 195 -32.90 -23.42 -55.13
CA ILE A 195 -32.54 -23.81 -53.75
C ILE A 195 -33.36 -25.02 -53.29
N VAL A 196 -34.68 -25.02 -53.53
CA VAL A 196 -35.54 -26.16 -53.19
C VAL A 196 -35.11 -27.43 -53.93
N GLN A 197 -34.82 -27.35 -55.23
CA GLN A 197 -34.36 -28.49 -56.02
C GLN A 197 -33.01 -29.03 -55.53
N LEU A 198 -32.09 -28.15 -55.15
CA LEU A 198 -30.80 -28.55 -54.57
C LEU A 198 -30.97 -29.24 -53.23
N LEU A 199 -31.80 -28.69 -52.34
CA LEU A 199 -32.09 -29.31 -51.04
C LEU A 199 -32.80 -30.66 -51.20
N GLN A 200 -33.71 -30.79 -52.15
CA GLN A 200 -34.38 -32.07 -52.45
C GLN A 200 -33.42 -33.13 -52.98
N LYS A 201 -32.40 -32.75 -53.77
CA LYS A 201 -31.35 -33.68 -54.24
C LYS A 201 -30.47 -34.21 -53.11
N LEU A 202 -30.42 -33.50 -51.97
CA LEU A 202 -29.66 -33.90 -50.78
C LEU A 202 -30.45 -34.84 -49.86
N THR A 203 -31.72 -35.10 -50.16
CA THR A 203 -32.65 -35.88 -49.32
C THR A 203 -33.25 -37.05 -50.08
N THR A 204 -33.48 -38.17 -49.40
CA THR A 204 -34.13 -39.35 -50.00
C THR A 204 -35.66 -39.22 -50.06
N ASP A 205 -36.25 -38.47 -49.14
CA ASP A 205 -37.70 -38.23 -49.02
C ASP A 205 -38.06 -36.77 -49.35
N PRO A 206 -39.29 -36.50 -49.85
CA PRO A 206 -39.74 -35.13 -50.11
C PRO A 206 -39.90 -34.35 -48.79
N VAL A 207 -39.05 -33.34 -48.60
CA VAL A 207 -39.08 -32.47 -47.42
C VAL A 207 -39.63 -31.09 -47.75
N ALA A 208 -40.49 -30.56 -46.88
CA ALA A 208 -41.01 -29.21 -46.99
C ALA A 208 -39.92 -28.18 -46.67
N VAL A 209 -39.67 -27.26 -47.60
CA VAL A 209 -38.75 -26.13 -47.42
C VAL A 209 -39.58 -24.87 -47.14
N ARG A 210 -39.25 -24.15 -46.07
CA ARG A 210 -39.87 -22.88 -45.70
C ARG A 210 -38.85 -21.77 -45.79
N PHE A 211 -39.25 -20.65 -46.37
CA PHE A 211 -38.44 -19.44 -46.46
C PHE A 211 -38.93 -18.43 -45.41
N GLU A 212 -38.02 -17.91 -44.59
CA GLU A 212 -38.30 -16.90 -43.57
C GLU A 212 -37.39 -15.68 -43.79
N ILE A 213 -37.94 -14.47 -43.61
CA ILE A 213 -37.15 -13.24 -43.77
C ILE A 213 -36.59 -12.85 -42.40
N LEU A 214 -35.26 -12.85 -42.26
CA LEU A 214 -34.51 -12.43 -41.07
C LEU A 214 -33.59 -11.25 -41.42
N PRO A 215 -34.02 -10.00 -41.18
CA PRO A 215 -33.22 -8.81 -41.48
C PRO A 215 -31.89 -8.71 -40.73
N GLU A 216 -31.73 -9.50 -39.66
CA GLU A 216 -30.54 -9.55 -38.80
C GLU A 216 -29.33 -10.22 -39.50
N LEU A 217 -29.55 -10.99 -40.56
CA LEU A 217 -28.50 -11.67 -41.31
C LEU A 217 -27.61 -10.70 -42.11
N ILE A 218 -28.06 -9.45 -42.33
CA ILE A 218 -27.38 -8.41 -43.12
C ILE A 218 -26.93 -8.97 -44.47
N CYS A 219 -27.77 -8.86 -45.51
CA CYS A 219 -27.42 -9.28 -46.87
C CYS A 219 -26.85 -10.71 -46.91
N GLY A 220 -27.75 -11.70 -46.88
CA GLY A 220 -27.33 -13.10 -46.82
C GLY A 220 -28.46 -14.09 -46.68
N ILE A 221 -28.10 -15.36 -46.81
CA ILE A 221 -28.98 -16.52 -46.71
C ILE A 221 -28.36 -17.51 -45.73
N GLU A 222 -29.17 -18.06 -44.84
CA GLU A 222 -28.81 -19.07 -43.85
C GLU A 222 -29.76 -20.27 -43.95
N LEU A 223 -29.18 -21.46 -44.02
CA LEU A 223 -29.85 -22.74 -43.90
C LEU A 223 -29.58 -23.30 -42.50
N LYS A 224 -30.63 -23.52 -41.71
CA LYS A 224 -30.51 -24.04 -40.34
C LYS A 224 -31.26 -25.36 -40.18
N LEU A 225 -30.54 -26.39 -39.73
CA LEU A 225 -31.02 -27.77 -39.63
C LEU A 225 -30.44 -28.46 -38.38
N HIS A 226 -31.25 -28.74 -37.35
CA HIS A 226 -30.91 -29.58 -36.17
C HIS A 226 -29.44 -29.47 -35.69
N GLY A 227 -29.02 -28.25 -35.33
CA GLY A 227 -27.67 -27.98 -34.81
C GLY A 227 -26.58 -27.78 -35.88
N ARG A 228 -26.94 -27.85 -37.17
CA ARG A 228 -26.08 -27.51 -38.32
C ARG A 228 -26.58 -26.23 -38.98
N LYS A 229 -25.62 -25.44 -39.43
CA LYS A 229 -25.83 -24.13 -40.04
C LYS A 229 -24.94 -24.03 -41.27
N ILE A 230 -25.55 -23.81 -42.44
CA ILE A 230 -24.83 -23.37 -43.63
C ILE A 230 -25.30 -21.97 -43.93
N SER A 231 -24.43 -21.01 -43.73
CA SER A 231 -24.74 -19.60 -43.89
C SER A 231 -23.76 -18.95 -44.84
N TRP A 232 -24.29 -18.08 -45.69
CA TRP A 232 -23.50 -17.09 -46.38
C TRP A 232 -24.21 -15.77 -46.15
N ASN A 233 -23.72 -15.00 -45.17
CA ASN A 233 -24.28 -13.73 -44.79
C ASN A 233 -23.19 -12.84 -44.20
N ILE A 234 -23.36 -11.51 -44.29
CA ILE A 234 -22.31 -10.57 -43.89
C ILE A 234 -22.22 -10.46 -42.37
N ALA A 235 -23.31 -10.74 -41.64
CA ALA A 235 -23.28 -10.78 -40.18
C ALA A 235 -22.24 -11.78 -39.66
N ASP A 236 -22.18 -13.01 -40.19
CA ASP A 236 -21.21 -14.05 -39.81
C ASP A 236 -19.77 -13.65 -40.16
N TYR A 237 -19.55 -13.00 -41.30
CA TYR A 237 -18.21 -12.51 -41.66
C TYR A 237 -17.73 -11.41 -40.72
N LEU A 238 -18.63 -10.50 -40.32
CA LEU A 238 -18.32 -9.43 -39.38
C LEU A 238 -18.14 -9.95 -37.95
N GLU A 239 -18.91 -10.95 -37.56
CA GLU A 239 -18.74 -11.65 -36.28
C GLU A 239 -17.38 -12.35 -36.22
N SER A 240 -17.03 -13.14 -37.25
CA SER A 240 -15.72 -13.80 -37.33
C SER A 240 -14.55 -12.81 -37.37
N PHE A 241 -14.71 -11.68 -38.08
CA PHE A 241 -13.71 -10.61 -38.09
C PHE A 241 -13.57 -9.96 -36.71
N GLU A 242 -14.68 -9.66 -36.03
CA GLU A 242 -14.68 -9.12 -34.67
C GLU A 242 -13.98 -10.09 -33.69
N GLU A 243 -14.29 -11.39 -33.76
CA GLU A 243 -13.67 -12.41 -32.93
C GLU A 243 -12.17 -12.53 -33.17
N SER A 244 -11.72 -12.58 -34.43
CA SER A 244 -10.29 -12.61 -34.79
C SER A 244 -9.54 -11.37 -34.31
N MET A 245 -10.15 -10.19 -34.46
CA MET A 245 -9.59 -8.93 -33.97
C MET A 245 -9.53 -8.89 -32.45
N ARG A 246 -10.58 -9.37 -31.77
CA ARG A 246 -10.62 -9.49 -30.30
C ARG A 246 -9.53 -10.43 -29.79
N ALA A 247 -9.40 -11.61 -30.38
CA ALA A 247 -8.34 -12.57 -30.07
C ALA A 247 -6.93 -11.98 -30.28
N THR A 248 -6.75 -11.20 -31.35
CA THR A 248 -5.47 -10.52 -31.63
C THR A 248 -5.15 -9.42 -30.61
N ILE A 249 -6.16 -8.64 -30.19
CA ILE A 249 -6.01 -7.60 -29.16
C ILE A 249 -5.66 -8.25 -27.81
N GLU A 250 -6.32 -9.35 -27.45
CA GLU A 250 -6.06 -10.09 -26.21
C GLU A 250 -4.68 -10.76 -26.22
N ALA A 251 -4.29 -11.43 -27.32
CA ALA A 251 -2.98 -12.04 -27.45
C ALA A 251 -1.82 -11.02 -27.38
N LYS A 252 -2.03 -9.81 -27.90
CA LYS A 252 -1.05 -8.71 -27.77
C LYS A 252 -1.07 -8.04 -26.40
N GLY A 253 -2.19 -8.08 -25.68
CA GLY A 253 -2.29 -7.62 -24.29
C GLY A 253 -1.59 -8.58 -23.32
N ILE A 254 -1.69 -9.89 -23.55
CA ILE A 254 -1.05 -10.91 -22.69
C ILE A 254 0.48 -10.91 -22.88
N LYS A 255 0.99 -10.69 -24.09
CA LYS A 255 2.44 -10.65 -24.35
C LYS A 255 3.18 -9.44 -23.76
N LYS A 256 2.47 -8.45 -23.23
CA LYS A 256 3.06 -7.19 -22.74
C LYS A 256 3.14 -7.04 -21.23
N GLN A 257 2.57 -7.94 -20.43
CA GLN A 257 2.81 -7.98 -18.98
C GLN A 257 4.22 -8.53 -18.72
N PRO A 258 5.21 -7.71 -18.31
CA PRO A 258 6.47 -8.22 -17.80
C PRO A 258 6.26 -8.61 -16.32
N GLU A 259 6.96 -9.66 -15.89
CA GLU A 259 7.23 -9.90 -14.46
C GLU A 259 7.95 -8.71 -13.81
#